data_AF-A0A0F9JX73-F1
#
_entry.id   AF-A0A0F9JX73-F1
#
_cell.length_a   1.000
_cell.length_b   1.000
_cell.length_c   1.000
_cell.angle_alpha   90.00
_cell.angle_beta   90.00
_cell.angle_gamma   90.00
#
_symmetry.space_group_name_H-M   'P 1'
#
loop_
_entity.id
_entity.type
_entity.pdbx_description
1 polymer ?
#
loop_
_entity_poly.entity_id
_entity_poly.type
_entity_poly.pdbx_seq_one_letter_code
_entity_poly.pdbx_strand_id
1 'polypeptide(L)'
;MITAIYIKDGRTQLVLTPETEFEVSIVGQVDKGEHEVKIYTGSFYDCQAGYTRQKRQPFYDHSPPKDESLIIVMDIKPKEER
;
A
#
# COMPACT_ATOMS: atom_id res chain seq x y z
N MET A 1 12.26 4.61 -3.98
CA MET A 1 11.01 5.39 -3.85
C MET A 1 11.09 6.35 -2.68
N ILE A 2 10.81 7.63 -2.92
CA ILE A 2 10.58 8.62 -1.84
C ILE A 2 9.08 8.69 -1.57
N THR A 3 8.70 8.68 -0.30
CA THR A 3 7.29 8.79 0.12
C THR A 3 7.10 9.96 1.07
N ALA A 4 5.99 10.67 0.93
CA ALA A 4 5.64 11.78 1.81
C ALA A 4 4.12 11.82 2.05
N ILE A 5 3.74 12.27 3.25
CA ILE A 5 2.36 12.60 3.58
C ILE A 5 2.27 14.12 3.70
N TYR A 6 1.39 14.73 2.91
CA TYR A 6 1.14 16.16 2.96
C TYR A 6 -0.25 16.44 3.49
N ILE A 7 -0.33 17.26 4.56
CA ILE A 7 -1.59 17.69 5.16
C ILE A 7 -1.63 19.21 5.15
N LYS A 8 -2.57 19.80 4.40
CA LYS A 8 -2.78 21.25 4.37
C LYS A 8 -4.23 21.58 4.02
N ASP A 9 -4.83 22.51 4.77
CA ASP A 9 -6.17 23.08 4.52
C ASP A 9 -7.25 22.01 4.26
N GLY A 10 -7.28 20.96 5.09
CA GLY A 10 -8.25 19.86 4.96
C GLY A 10 -7.97 18.87 3.82
N ARG A 11 -6.86 19.03 3.09
CA ARG A 11 -6.39 18.07 2.09
C ARG A 11 -5.28 17.21 2.66
N THR A 12 -5.47 15.90 2.59
CA THR A 12 -4.42 14.89 2.83
C THR A 12 -3.99 14.31 1.49
N GLN A 13 -2.68 14.27 1.23
CA GLN A 13 -2.10 13.67 0.03
C GLN A 13 -1.06 12.63 0.43
N LEU A 14 -1.10 11.49 -0.24
CA LEU A 14 -0.03 10.51 -0.23
C LEU A 14 0.79 10.72 -1.51
N VAL A 15 2.06 11.09 -1.37
CA VAL A 15 2.95 11.36 -2.50
C VAL A 15 3.94 10.20 -2.62
N LEU A 16 3.94 9.57 -3.79
CA LEU A 16 4.88 8.51 -4.17
C LEU A 16 5.73 9.01 -5.32
N THR A 17 7.03 9.20 -5.07
CA THR A 17 7.98 9.63 -6.09
C THR A 17 8.85 8.44 -6.48
N PRO A 18 8.69 7.89 -7.70
CA PRO A 18 9.47 6.76 -8.15
C PRO A 18 10.92 7.18 -8.46
N GLU A 19 11.87 6.32 -8.11
CA GLU A 19 13.31 6.51 -8.34
C GLU A 19 13.89 5.41 -9.26
N THR A 20 13.13 4.34 -9.51
CA THR A 20 13.53 3.23 -10.38
C THR A 20 12.53 2.99 -11.49
N GLU A 21 12.95 2.35 -12.59
CA GLU A 21 12.07 2.01 -13.72
C GLU A 21 10.89 1.13 -13.28
N PHE A 22 11.15 0.20 -12.37
CA PHE A 22 10.11 -0.64 -11.76
C PHE A 22 9.07 0.21 -11.02
N GLU A 23 9.50 1.15 -10.17
CA GLU A 23 8.59 2.05 -9.45
C GLU A 23 7.81 2.98 -10.40
N VAL A 24 8.45 3.48 -11.46
CA VAL A 24 7.80 4.27 -12.52
C VAL A 24 6.67 3.46 -13.17
N SER A 25 6.90 2.18 -13.44
CA SER A 25 5.88 1.31 -14.03
C SER A 25 4.65 1.15 -13.13
N ILE A 26 4.85 1.05 -11.81
CA ILE A 26 3.76 0.95 -10.82
C ILE A 26 2.97 2.25 -10.75
N VAL A 27 3.65 3.40 -10.66
CA VAL A 27 2.98 4.71 -10.64
C VAL A 27 2.18 4.93 -11.94
N GLY A 28 2.71 4.52 -13.09
CA GLY A 28 2.01 4.58 -14.36
C GLY A 28 0.77 3.69 -14.43
N GLN A 29 0.77 2.53 -13.77
CA GLN A 29 -0.42 1.67 -13.66
C GLN A 29 -1.54 2.33 -12.84
N VAL A 30 -1.19 3.03 -11.76
CA VAL A 30 -2.14 3.81 -10.95
C VAL A 30 -2.77 4.93 -11.77
N ASP A 31 -1.93 5.73 -12.44
CA ASP A 31 -2.33 6.91 -13.20
C ASP A 31 -3.30 6.59 -14.35
N LYS A 32 -3.07 5.47 -15.05
CA LYS A 32 -3.93 5.04 -16.16
C LYS A 32 -5.29 4.49 -15.72
N GLY A 33 -5.50 4.23 -14.43
CA GLY A 33 -6.77 3.71 -13.90
C GLY A 33 -7.15 2.32 -14.43
N GLU A 34 -6.17 1.54 -14.91
CA GLU A 34 -6.35 0.18 -15.44
C GLU A 34 -6.62 -0.84 -14.34
N HIS A 35 -6.36 -0.48 -13.08
CA HIS A 35 -6.54 -1.32 -11.92
C HIS A 35 -7.79 -0.93 -11.11
N GLU A 36 -8.39 -1.92 -10.45
CA GLU A 36 -9.31 -1.71 -9.35
C GLU A 36 -8.49 -1.42 -8.09
N VAL A 37 -8.70 -0.24 -7.48
CA VAL A 37 -7.99 0.18 -6.28
C VAL A 37 -8.83 -0.12 -5.05
N LYS A 38 -8.30 -0.91 -4.12
CA LYS A 38 -8.92 -1.22 -2.83
C LYS A 38 -8.04 -0.70 -1.70
N ILE A 39 -8.67 -0.14 -0.67
CA ILE A 39 -7.99 0.42 0.49
C ILE A 39 -8.35 -0.41 1.71
N TYR A 40 -7.34 -0.84 2.45
CA TYR A 40 -7.48 -1.59 3.69
C TYR A 40 -6.68 -0.94 4.81
N THR A 41 -7.07 -1.27 6.04
CA THR A 41 -6.28 -1.01 7.24
C THR A 41 -5.97 -2.34 7.89
N GLY A 42 -4.71 -2.60 8.20
CA GLY A 42 -4.28 -3.87 8.78
C GLY A 42 -2.80 -3.86 9.09
N SER A 43 -2.25 -5.02 9.45
CA SER A 43 -0.81 -5.13 9.68
C SER A 43 -0.05 -4.92 8.38
N PHE A 44 1.16 -4.33 8.45
CA PHE A 44 2.09 -4.34 7.32
C PHE A 44 2.26 -5.75 6.72
N TYR A 45 2.16 -6.79 7.56
CA TYR A 45 2.29 -8.19 7.15
C TYR A 45 1.02 -8.80 6.55
N ASP A 46 -0.11 -8.09 6.56
CA ASP A 46 -1.36 -8.51 5.93
C ASP A 46 -1.41 -8.21 4.42
N CYS A 47 -0.31 -7.72 3.82
CA CYS A 47 -0.20 -7.56 2.37
C CYS A 47 -0.47 -8.89 1.64
N GLN A 48 -1.44 -8.91 0.72
CA GLN A 48 -1.98 -10.11 0.04
C GLN A 48 -1.03 -10.78 -1.00
N ALA A 49 0.29 -10.71 -0.82
CA ALA A 49 1.29 -11.38 -1.66
C ALA A 49 1.89 -12.65 -1.01
N GLY A 50 1.25 -13.21 0.03
CA GLY A 50 1.64 -14.48 0.64
C GLY A 50 2.94 -14.48 1.45
N TYR A 51 3.64 -13.35 1.59
CA TYR A 51 4.84 -13.24 2.41
C TYR A 51 4.51 -12.78 3.83
N THR A 52 4.09 -13.71 4.67
CA THR A 52 4.09 -13.50 6.13
C THR A 52 5.54 -13.47 6.61
N ARG A 53 6.21 -12.31 6.57
CA ARG A 53 7.56 -12.15 7.14
C ARG A 53 7.44 -12.21 8.66
N GLN A 54 7.62 -13.41 9.21
CA GLN A 54 7.86 -13.72 10.62
C GLN A 54 6.88 -13.07 11.61
N LYS A 55 6.00 -13.88 12.21
CA LYS A 55 5.32 -13.52 13.45
C LYS A 55 6.38 -13.10 14.48
N ARG A 56 6.44 -11.81 14.82
CA ARG A 56 7.13 -11.37 16.04
C ARG A 56 6.42 -12.04 17.21
N GLN A 57 6.99 -13.10 17.75
CA GLN A 57 6.60 -13.58 19.08
C GLN A 57 7.03 -12.51 20.09
N PRO A 58 6.12 -11.95 20.90
CA PRO A 58 6.49 -11.00 21.92
C PRO A 58 7.13 -11.77 23.08
N PHE A 59 8.46 -11.88 23.07
CA PHE A 59 9.21 -12.22 24.26
C PHE A 59 9.34 -10.94 25.09
N TYR A 60 8.52 -10.86 26.14
CA TYR A 60 8.51 -9.82 27.17
C TYR A 60 8.05 -8.41 26.73
N ASP A 61 6.88 -8.06 27.25
CA ASP A 61 6.39 -6.72 27.57
C ASP A 61 5.84 -5.80 26.46
N HIS A 62 4.80 -5.09 26.87
CA HIS A 62 4.09 -3.95 26.27
C HIS A 62 3.34 -4.20 24.94
N SER A 63 2.03 -3.88 24.97
CA SER A 63 1.07 -3.94 23.87
C SER A 63 1.72 -3.71 22.51
N PRO A 64 1.55 -4.64 21.53
CA PRO A 64 2.13 -4.45 20.22
C PRO A 64 1.65 -3.10 19.66
N PRO A 65 2.54 -2.30 19.02
CA PRO A 65 2.09 -1.09 18.34
C PRO A 65 0.93 -1.47 17.43
N LYS A 66 -0.16 -0.69 17.48
CA LYS A 66 -1.30 -0.87 16.59
C LYS A 66 -0.78 -0.83 15.16
N ASP A 67 -0.62 -2.01 14.58
CA ASP A 67 -0.18 -2.18 13.21
C ASP A 67 -1.39 -1.89 12.32
N GLU A 68 -1.69 -0.60 12.19
CA GLU A 68 -2.78 -0.03 11.40
C GLU A 68 -2.16 0.63 10.16
N SER A 69 -1.47 -0.18 9.36
CA SER A 69 -0.92 0.22 8.07
C SER A 69 -2.04 0.48 7.06
N LEU A 70 -1.92 1.55 6.28
CA LEU A 70 -2.74 1.79 5.10
C LEU A 70 -2.23 0.90 3.96
N ILE A 71 -3.06 -0.02 3.48
CA ILE A 71 -2.71 -0.93 2.39
C ILE A 71 -3.54 -0.53 1.17
N ILE A 72 -2.86 -0.18 0.08
CA ILE A 72 -3.47 0.12 -1.22
C ILE A 72 -3.21 -1.07 -2.14
N VAL A 73 -4.26 -1.81 -2.47
CA VAL A 73 -4.22 -2.98 -3.36
C VAL A 73 -4.71 -2.57 -4.74
N MET A 74 -4.01 -3.04 -5.78
CA MET A 74 -4.32 -2.74 -7.18
C MET A 74 -4.51 -4.04 -7.96
N ASP A 75 -5.75 -4.43 -8.15
CA ASP A 75 -6.09 -5.62 -8.91
C ASP A 75 -6.27 -5.26 -10.40
N ILE A 76 -5.81 -6.10 -11.31
CA ILE A 76 -6.09 -5.90 -12.75
C ILE A 76 -7.60 -6.00 -12.94
N LYS A 77 -8.23 -4.99 -13.57
CA LYS A 77 -9.66 -5.07 -13.88
C LYS A 77 -9.90 -6.28 -14.80
N PRO A 78 -10.87 -7.16 -14.48
CA PRO A 78 -11.26 -8.19 -15.42
C PRO A 78 -11.71 -7.49 -16.72
N LYS A 79 -11.23 -7.98 -17.87
CA LYS A 79 -11.73 -7.51 -19.16
C LYS A 79 -13.22 -7.85 -19.21
N GLU A 80 -14.09 -6.85 -19.36
CA GLU A 80 -15.48 -7.11 -19.73
C GLU A 80 -15.47 -7.85 -21.07
N GLU A 81 -15.85 -9.12 -21.05
CA GLU A 81 -16.14 -9.88 -22.27
C GLU A 81 -17.34 -9.19 -22.94
N ARG A 82 -17.08 -8.51 -24.06
CA ARG A 82 -18.11 -7.93 -24.93
C ARG A 82 -18.60 -8.95 -25.94
#